data_AF-A0A8H8RSG3-F1
#
_entry.id   AF-A0A8H8RSG3-F1
#
_cell.length_a   1.000
_cell.length_b   1.000
_cell.length_c   1.000
_cell.angle_alpha   90.00
_cell.angle_beta   90.00
_cell.angle_gamma   90.00
#
_symmetry.space_group_name_H-M   'P 1'
#
loop_
_entity.id
_entity.type
_entity.pdbx_description
1 polymer ?
#
loop_
_entity_poly.entity_id
_entity_poly.type
_entity_poly.pdbx_seq_one_letter_code
_entity_poly.pdbx_strand_id
1 'polypeptide(L)'
;MAKKPIIDGVVIVDTIPVLTSHLEGLAKLPLKPPSLYLDLEGVHLGRLGSVSILSIYVLPKNVTYLIDIHTLGTNAFTAQNKNGDTLKFILEHPTMPKVFFDIRNDSAALFHQHQISINCAKDIQLMELATRTGGKEYLAGLGKCIETTAPISENEKIEWRYLKDRVTRLYDPAHGGSYEVFNERPMRPEVAEYCAQDVTLLPALWNVYEPKLRPLAFWRSNLRSAIEERIQQSQKEYYDGHHKDMAQGPWTSIEYDIEQWNEDVMDAARNGDSYPDVNVESFDSIGKQSTPCFPQVEAERQASNVIHLLTEGSPAEQKDALETYFLPDATFVHPLCRVPSFSHVSLPLLGEINSRWAIWMIYRWYKILSPRIILNVECDEFNQESKILFVDIHQIFSLFFVPFYKSDVRLTTKLNLVQSTNDNKYYIKSQEDLYQLNEVVKFFWPGGATIIWFWQMFATFLCIVGALLLAPVTLMFQRHSNKVNGVNGVSKHL
;
A
#
# COMPACT_ATOMS: atom_id res chain seq x y z
N MET A 1 2.70 -44.83 -20.93
CA MET A 1 2.72 -43.36 -20.87
C MET A 1 2.37 -42.95 -19.45
N ALA A 2 3.26 -42.18 -18.82
CA ALA A 2 3.15 -41.81 -17.41
C ALA A 2 1.89 -40.97 -17.16
N LYS A 3 1.12 -41.34 -16.12
CA LYS A 3 0.14 -40.44 -15.49
C LYS A 3 0.93 -39.26 -14.93
N LYS A 4 0.88 -38.11 -15.60
CA LYS A 4 1.27 -36.83 -14.97
C LYS A 4 0.20 -36.56 -13.90
N PRO A 5 0.55 -36.47 -12.61
CA PRO A 5 -0.42 -36.17 -11.57
C PRO A 5 -0.85 -34.70 -11.70
N ILE A 6 -2.00 -34.41 -11.10
CA ILE A 6 -2.66 -33.10 -11.02
C ILE A 6 -1.62 -32.00 -10.73
N ILE A 7 -1.74 -30.93 -11.50
CA ILE A 7 -0.98 -29.68 -11.48
C ILE A 7 -0.77 -29.24 -10.02
N ASP A 8 0.48 -29.17 -9.55
CA ASP A 8 0.81 -28.71 -8.21
C ASP A 8 0.17 -27.32 -7.97
N GLY A 9 -0.74 -27.23 -6.99
CA GLY A 9 -1.36 -25.96 -6.60
C GLY A 9 -2.69 -25.58 -7.27
N VAL A 10 -3.36 -26.47 -8.04
CA VAL A 10 -4.72 -26.20 -8.55
C VAL A 10 -5.77 -27.07 -7.83
N VAL A 11 -6.84 -26.44 -7.34
CA VAL A 11 -7.93 -27.10 -6.62
C VAL A 11 -9.26 -26.79 -7.31
N ILE A 12 -9.96 -27.83 -7.77
CA ILE A 12 -11.33 -27.71 -8.29
C ILE A 12 -12.30 -27.69 -7.11
N VAL A 13 -13.18 -26.70 -7.10
CA VAL A 13 -14.17 -26.47 -6.03
C VAL A 13 -15.57 -26.61 -6.62
N ASP A 14 -16.11 -27.82 -6.54
CA ASP A 14 -17.39 -28.24 -7.15
C ASP A 14 -18.47 -28.65 -6.12
N THR A 15 -18.14 -28.59 -4.83
CA THR A 15 -19.07 -28.88 -3.73
C THR A 15 -19.04 -27.81 -2.64
N ILE A 16 -20.18 -27.61 -1.98
CA ILE A 16 -20.33 -26.63 -0.89
C ILE A 16 -19.33 -26.87 0.27
N PRO A 17 -19.09 -28.11 0.74
CA PRO A 17 -18.11 -28.34 1.82
C PRO A 17 -16.69 -27.93 1.42
N VAL A 18 -16.27 -28.22 0.18
CA VAL A 18 -14.96 -27.82 -0.35
C VAL A 18 -14.87 -26.30 -0.47
N LEU A 19 -15.92 -25.65 -1.00
CA LEU A 19 -16.00 -24.20 -1.11
C LEU A 19 -15.84 -23.53 0.25
N THR A 20 -16.72 -23.84 1.19
CA THR A 20 -16.74 -23.22 2.53
C THR A 20 -15.43 -23.43 3.29
N SER A 21 -14.80 -24.59 3.17
CA SER A 21 -13.49 -24.87 3.77
C SER A 21 -12.37 -24.01 3.19
N HIS A 22 -12.40 -23.69 1.90
CA HIS A 22 -11.36 -22.86 1.27
C HIS A 22 -11.63 -21.36 1.40
N LEU A 23 -12.88 -20.96 1.61
CA LEU A 23 -13.24 -19.60 2.03
C LEU A 23 -12.73 -19.27 3.44
N GLU A 24 -12.56 -20.27 4.32
CA GLU A 24 -12.00 -20.05 5.67
C GLU A 24 -10.61 -19.37 5.59
N GLY A 25 -10.53 -18.18 6.18
CA GLY A 25 -9.29 -17.41 6.29
C GLY A 25 -8.97 -16.50 5.10
N LEU A 26 -9.76 -16.51 4.00
CA LEU A 26 -9.53 -15.57 2.89
C LEU A 26 -9.65 -14.10 3.33
N ALA A 27 -10.62 -13.80 4.20
CA ALA A 27 -10.82 -12.45 4.75
C ALA A 27 -9.67 -11.97 5.67
N LYS A 28 -8.77 -12.87 6.08
CA LYS A 28 -7.61 -12.56 6.95
C LYS A 28 -6.30 -12.43 6.18
N LEU A 29 -6.34 -12.55 4.84
CA LEU A 29 -5.15 -12.47 4.03
C LEU A 29 -4.58 -11.04 4.00
N PRO A 30 -3.26 -10.88 3.81
CA PRO A 30 -2.64 -9.57 3.64
C PRO A 30 -3.29 -8.76 2.52
N LEU A 31 -3.49 -7.46 2.76
CA LEU A 31 -4.05 -6.54 1.78
C LEU A 31 -2.97 -5.96 0.84
N LYS A 32 -1.70 -6.00 1.26
CA LYS A 32 -0.54 -5.45 0.53
C LYS A 32 0.65 -6.42 0.56
N PRO A 33 1.17 -6.84 -0.61
CA PRO A 33 0.51 -6.75 -1.92
C PRO A 33 -0.87 -7.46 -1.91
N PRO A 34 -1.75 -7.21 -2.89
CA PRO A 34 -3.01 -7.93 -3.00
C PRO A 34 -2.85 -9.45 -2.93
N SER A 35 -3.73 -10.11 -2.20
CA SER A 35 -3.68 -11.57 -2.05
C SER A 35 -4.53 -12.33 -3.07
N LEU A 36 -5.50 -11.69 -3.71
CA LEU A 36 -6.50 -12.33 -4.57
C LEU A 36 -6.39 -11.83 -6.01
N TYR A 37 -6.14 -12.78 -6.92
CA TYR A 37 -6.07 -12.56 -8.38
C TYR A 37 -7.12 -13.45 -9.04
N LEU A 38 -7.99 -12.85 -9.84
CA LEU A 38 -9.23 -13.48 -10.30
C LEU A 38 -9.42 -13.33 -11.79
N ASP A 39 -10.15 -14.28 -12.35
CA ASP A 39 -10.60 -14.32 -13.73
C ASP A 39 -11.85 -15.19 -13.82
N LEU A 40 -12.76 -14.89 -14.76
CA LEU A 40 -13.97 -15.69 -14.98
C LEU A 40 -13.94 -16.28 -16.39
N GLU A 41 -14.47 -17.48 -16.52
CA GLU A 41 -14.66 -18.14 -17.80
C GLU A 41 -16.09 -18.65 -17.94
N GLY A 42 -16.64 -18.60 -19.16
CA GLY A 42 -18.04 -18.92 -19.36
C GLY A 42 -18.54 -18.85 -20.80
N VAL A 43 -19.84 -19.12 -20.96
CA VAL A 43 -20.52 -19.06 -22.26
C VAL A 43 -20.88 -17.62 -22.59
N HIS A 44 -20.23 -17.05 -23.61
CA HIS A 44 -20.40 -15.64 -23.99
C HIS A 44 -20.29 -14.69 -22.79
N LEU A 45 -19.22 -14.84 -22.00
CA LEU A 45 -19.01 -14.14 -20.73
C LEU A 45 -19.27 -12.63 -20.85
N GLY A 46 -20.19 -12.14 -20.03
CA GLY A 46 -20.64 -10.76 -20.02
C GLY A 46 -22.09 -10.68 -19.52
N ARG A 47 -22.80 -9.60 -19.88
CA ARG A 47 -24.16 -9.33 -19.40
C ARG A 47 -25.18 -10.43 -19.77
N LEU A 48 -25.12 -10.94 -20.99
CA LEU A 48 -26.13 -11.86 -21.55
C LEU A 48 -25.71 -13.34 -21.56
N GLY A 49 -24.47 -13.63 -21.18
CA GLY A 49 -23.94 -15.00 -21.15
C GLY A 49 -24.19 -15.72 -19.83
N SER A 50 -23.28 -16.64 -19.50
CA SER A 50 -23.26 -17.36 -18.22
C SER A 50 -21.84 -17.52 -17.69
N VAL A 51 -21.64 -17.35 -16.38
CA VAL A 51 -20.39 -17.72 -15.69
C VAL A 51 -20.35 -19.24 -15.47
N SER A 52 -19.28 -19.89 -15.89
CA SER A 52 -19.08 -21.32 -15.70
C SER A 52 -18.03 -21.63 -14.64
N ILE A 53 -16.94 -20.84 -14.61
CA ILE A 53 -15.79 -21.05 -13.75
C ILE A 53 -15.33 -19.69 -13.21
N LEU A 54 -15.01 -19.62 -11.92
CA LEU A 54 -14.33 -18.49 -11.31
C LEU A 54 -12.97 -18.96 -10.79
N SER A 55 -11.90 -18.43 -11.36
CA SER A 55 -10.52 -18.68 -10.95
C SER A 55 -10.13 -17.71 -9.85
N ILE A 56 -9.56 -18.22 -8.74
CA ILE A 56 -9.00 -17.40 -7.67
C ILE A 56 -7.61 -17.92 -7.32
N TYR A 57 -6.58 -17.21 -7.77
CA TYR A 57 -5.22 -17.42 -7.30
C TYR A 57 -4.98 -16.68 -5.98
N VAL A 58 -4.60 -17.43 -4.95
CA VAL A 58 -4.34 -16.93 -3.60
C VAL A 58 -2.84 -16.89 -3.37
N LEU A 59 -2.25 -15.69 -3.52
CA LEU A 59 -0.81 -15.47 -3.55
C LEU A 59 -0.06 -16.02 -2.31
N PRO A 60 -0.48 -15.75 -1.06
CA PRO A 60 0.24 -16.27 0.11
C PRO A 60 0.20 -17.79 0.26
N LYS A 61 -0.80 -18.44 -0.36
CA LYS A 61 -0.96 -19.89 -0.34
C LYS A 61 -0.27 -20.55 -1.54
N ASN A 62 0.03 -19.80 -2.60
CA ASN A 62 0.49 -20.33 -3.90
C ASN A 62 -0.45 -21.41 -4.45
N VAL A 63 -1.77 -21.14 -4.40
CA VAL A 63 -2.82 -22.08 -4.84
C VAL A 63 -3.87 -21.34 -5.67
N THR A 64 -4.28 -21.94 -6.79
CA THR A 64 -5.44 -21.53 -7.58
C THR A 64 -6.65 -22.39 -7.26
N TYR A 65 -7.75 -21.76 -6.86
CA TYR A 65 -9.05 -22.38 -6.71
C TYR A 65 -9.87 -22.13 -7.98
N LEU A 66 -10.34 -23.19 -8.62
CA LEU A 66 -11.27 -23.13 -9.75
C LEU A 66 -12.67 -23.45 -9.22
N ILE A 67 -13.43 -22.41 -8.96
CA ILE A 67 -14.79 -22.53 -8.42
C ILE A 67 -15.74 -22.83 -9.57
N ASP A 68 -16.36 -24.01 -9.51
CA ASP A 68 -17.30 -24.50 -10.51
C ASP A 68 -18.67 -23.84 -10.31
N ILE A 69 -18.82 -22.63 -10.86
CA ILE A 69 -20.05 -21.84 -10.79
C ILE A 69 -21.20 -22.55 -11.51
N HIS A 70 -20.91 -23.28 -12.60
CA HIS A 70 -21.91 -24.05 -13.33
C HIS A 70 -22.57 -25.12 -12.45
N THR A 71 -21.77 -25.90 -11.71
CA THR A 71 -22.29 -26.96 -10.83
C THR A 71 -22.89 -26.40 -9.53
N LEU A 72 -22.25 -25.42 -8.92
CA LEU A 72 -22.67 -24.86 -7.64
C LEU A 72 -23.84 -23.88 -7.77
N GLY A 73 -24.03 -23.26 -8.93
CA GLY A 73 -25.03 -22.24 -9.19
C GLY A 73 -24.95 -21.11 -8.16
N THR A 74 -26.11 -20.65 -7.68
CA THR A 74 -26.20 -19.59 -6.66
C THR A 74 -25.52 -19.96 -5.34
N ASN A 75 -25.40 -21.26 -5.01
CA ASN A 75 -24.76 -21.70 -3.78
C ASN A 75 -23.26 -21.34 -3.73
N ALA A 76 -22.62 -21.14 -4.90
CA ALA A 76 -21.24 -20.65 -4.96
C ALA A 76 -21.07 -19.31 -4.23
N PHE A 77 -22.12 -18.48 -4.20
CA PHE A 77 -22.08 -17.13 -3.67
C PHE A 77 -22.83 -16.96 -2.35
N THR A 78 -23.72 -17.88 -2.00
CA THR A 78 -24.55 -17.81 -0.77
C THR A 78 -24.11 -18.76 0.34
N ALA A 79 -23.35 -19.81 0.03
CA ALA A 79 -22.85 -20.74 1.04
C ALA A 79 -21.93 -20.03 2.04
N GLN A 80 -22.19 -20.24 3.33
CA GLN A 80 -21.46 -19.61 4.43
C GLN A 80 -20.41 -20.56 5.00
N ASN A 81 -19.22 -20.02 5.29
CA ASN A 81 -18.25 -20.72 6.12
C ASN A 81 -18.63 -20.64 7.61
N LYS A 82 -17.81 -21.22 8.51
CA LYS A 82 -18.07 -21.19 9.98
C LYS A 82 -18.11 -19.78 10.60
N ASN A 83 -17.49 -18.79 9.96
CA ASN A 83 -17.50 -17.39 10.40
C ASN A 83 -18.68 -16.60 9.81
N GLY A 84 -19.49 -17.21 8.94
CA GLY A 84 -20.57 -16.54 8.21
C GLY A 84 -20.13 -15.86 6.91
N ASP A 85 -18.85 -15.97 6.52
CA ASP A 85 -18.36 -15.36 5.28
C ASP A 85 -18.89 -16.12 4.07
N THR A 86 -19.25 -15.38 3.02
CA THR A 86 -19.63 -15.92 1.71
C THR A 86 -18.64 -15.44 0.65
N LEU A 87 -18.61 -16.11 -0.51
CA LEU A 87 -17.82 -15.61 -1.64
C LEU A 87 -18.32 -14.25 -2.13
N LYS A 88 -19.63 -14.01 -2.12
CA LYS A 88 -20.22 -12.70 -2.40
C LYS A 88 -19.65 -11.62 -1.48
N PHE A 89 -19.61 -11.87 -0.17
CA PHE A 89 -19.04 -10.94 0.81
C PHE A 89 -17.58 -10.57 0.48
N ILE A 90 -16.76 -11.54 0.08
CA ILE A 90 -15.36 -11.31 -0.32
C ILE A 90 -15.27 -10.44 -1.59
N LEU A 91 -16.08 -10.76 -2.60
CA LEU A 91 -16.10 -10.05 -3.89
C LEU A 91 -16.59 -8.59 -3.73
N GLU A 92 -17.55 -8.35 -2.85
CA GLU A 92 -18.12 -7.01 -2.56
C GLU A 92 -17.36 -6.24 -1.48
N HIS A 93 -16.34 -6.85 -0.86
CA HIS A 93 -15.62 -6.23 0.26
C HIS A 93 -14.93 -4.92 -0.16
N PRO A 94 -15.13 -3.80 0.56
CA PRO A 94 -14.70 -2.47 0.12
C PRO A 94 -13.19 -2.22 0.21
N THR A 95 -12.47 -2.95 1.06
CA THR A 95 -11.04 -2.72 1.31
C THR A 95 -10.14 -3.89 0.90
N MET A 96 -10.73 -5.03 0.50
CA MET A 96 -9.94 -6.19 0.10
C MET A 96 -9.72 -6.14 -1.41
N PRO A 97 -8.48 -5.97 -1.90
CA PRO A 97 -8.25 -5.82 -3.32
C PRO A 97 -8.55 -7.12 -4.08
N LYS A 98 -9.32 -7.02 -5.16
CA LYS A 98 -9.49 -8.11 -6.14
C LYS A 98 -8.80 -7.69 -7.42
N VAL A 99 -7.75 -8.39 -7.81
CA VAL A 99 -6.96 -8.04 -8.99
C VAL A 99 -7.46 -8.85 -10.19
N PHE A 100 -7.80 -8.15 -11.26
CA PHE A 100 -8.24 -8.71 -12.53
C PHE A 100 -7.32 -8.22 -13.66
N PHE A 101 -7.37 -8.92 -14.79
CA PHE A 101 -6.92 -8.37 -16.05
C PHE A 101 -8.17 -8.06 -16.89
N ASP A 102 -8.50 -6.78 -17.05
CA ASP A 102 -9.71 -6.34 -17.77
C ASP A 102 -11.05 -6.76 -17.12
N ILE A 103 -11.46 -6.04 -16.07
CA ILE A 103 -12.62 -6.36 -15.21
C ILE A 103 -14.00 -6.27 -15.91
N ARG A 104 -14.07 -5.80 -17.15
CA ARG A 104 -15.32 -5.34 -17.77
C ARG A 104 -16.38 -6.43 -17.93
N ASN A 105 -16.03 -7.55 -18.59
CA ASN A 105 -16.97 -8.66 -18.81
C ASN A 105 -17.21 -9.46 -17.53
N ASP A 106 -16.20 -9.61 -16.68
CA ASP A 106 -16.30 -10.24 -15.37
C ASP A 106 -17.33 -9.52 -14.48
N SER A 107 -17.21 -8.19 -14.40
CA SER A 107 -18.13 -7.33 -13.65
C SER A 107 -19.55 -7.39 -14.21
N ALA A 108 -19.70 -7.33 -15.54
CA ALA A 108 -21.01 -7.47 -16.18
C ALA A 108 -21.67 -8.82 -15.84
N ALA A 109 -20.91 -9.92 -15.94
CA ALA A 109 -21.41 -11.25 -15.66
C ALA A 109 -21.83 -11.40 -14.19
N LEU A 110 -20.96 -11.00 -13.25
CA LEU A 110 -21.25 -11.05 -11.81
C LEU A 110 -22.46 -10.20 -11.41
N PHE A 111 -22.61 -9.00 -11.97
CA PHE A 111 -23.70 -8.11 -11.62
C PHE A 111 -25.04 -8.56 -12.20
N HIS A 112 -25.11 -8.80 -13.51
CA HIS A 112 -26.40 -9.08 -14.17
C HIS A 112 -26.90 -10.50 -13.88
N GLN A 113 -26.00 -11.47 -13.71
CA GLN A 113 -26.39 -12.88 -13.53
C GLN A 113 -26.48 -13.28 -12.04
N HIS A 114 -25.71 -12.63 -11.16
CA HIS A 114 -25.60 -13.02 -9.75
C HIS A 114 -25.81 -11.88 -8.74
N GLN A 115 -26.10 -10.66 -9.22
CA GLN A 115 -26.37 -9.48 -8.39
C GLN A 115 -25.19 -9.15 -7.47
N ILE A 116 -23.96 -9.39 -7.96
CA ILE A 116 -22.71 -9.11 -7.25
C ILE A 116 -22.09 -7.85 -7.84
N SER A 117 -21.92 -6.82 -7.01
CA SER A 117 -21.19 -5.61 -7.40
C SER A 117 -19.77 -5.66 -6.85
N ILE A 118 -18.81 -6.01 -7.69
CA ILE A 118 -17.38 -6.01 -7.31
C ILE A 118 -17.00 -4.65 -6.73
N ASN A 119 -16.28 -4.66 -5.62
CA ASN A 119 -15.72 -3.47 -4.99
C ASN A 119 -14.20 -3.63 -4.83
N CYS A 120 -13.44 -2.54 -4.68
CA CYS A 120 -11.98 -2.59 -4.54
C CYS A 120 -11.26 -3.38 -5.65
N ALA A 121 -11.78 -3.32 -6.89
CA ALA A 121 -11.13 -3.96 -8.03
C ALA A 121 -9.82 -3.26 -8.38
N LYS A 122 -8.86 -4.02 -8.90
CA LYS A 122 -7.65 -3.51 -9.54
C LYS A 122 -7.53 -4.13 -10.92
N ASP A 123 -7.20 -3.32 -11.91
CA ASP A 123 -7.17 -3.75 -13.31
C ASP A 123 -5.76 -3.62 -13.89
N ILE A 124 -5.09 -4.77 -14.07
CA ILE A 124 -3.71 -4.82 -14.58
C ILE A 124 -3.62 -4.29 -16.01
N GLN A 125 -4.66 -4.43 -16.83
CA GLN A 125 -4.66 -3.93 -18.20
C GLN A 125 -4.57 -2.40 -18.23
N LEU A 126 -5.31 -1.73 -17.34
CA LEU A 126 -5.19 -0.28 -17.19
C LEU A 126 -3.86 0.14 -16.56
N MET A 127 -3.33 -0.64 -15.60
CA MET A 127 -2.00 -0.39 -15.03
C MET A 127 -0.89 -0.47 -16.10
N GLU A 128 -0.98 -1.43 -17.02
CA GLU A 128 -0.09 -1.48 -18.20
C GLU A 128 -0.23 -0.20 -19.01
N LEU A 129 -1.47 0.17 -19.38
CA LEU A 129 -1.72 1.33 -20.21
C LEU A 129 -1.16 2.62 -19.58
N ALA A 130 -1.37 2.81 -18.27
CA ALA A 130 -0.90 3.98 -17.52
C ALA A 130 0.64 4.05 -17.44
N THR A 131 1.31 2.91 -17.30
CA THR A 131 2.78 2.86 -17.17
C THR A 131 3.51 2.79 -18.51
N ARG A 132 2.80 2.56 -19.62
CA ARG A 132 3.37 2.50 -20.97
C ARG A 132 3.85 3.87 -21.43
N THR A 133 5.03 3.93 -22.03
CA THR A 133 5.62 5.16 -22.59
C THR A 133 5.08 5.53 -23.97
N GLY A 134 4.59 4.55 -24.74
CA GLY A 134 3.99 4.76 -26.06
C GLY A 134 2.55 5.27 -26.04
N GLY A 135 1.94 5.28 -27.22
CA GLY A 135 0.54 5.69 -27.43
C GLY A 135 -0.42 4.92 -26.52
N LYS A 136 -1.52 5.55 -26.13
CA LYS A 136 -2.53 5.01 -25.18
C LYS A 136 -3.90 4.80 -25.83
N GLU A 137 -3.94 4.84 -27.15
CA GLU A 137 -5.16 4.71 -27.96
C GLU A 137 -5.75 3.31 -27.88
N TYR A 138 -4.91 2.28 -27.68
CA TYR A 138 -5.32 0.88 -27.68
C TYR A 138 -4.80 0.12 -26.45
N LEU A 139 -5.63 -0.76 -25.90
CA LEU A 139 -5.30 -1.61 -24.78
C LEU A 139 -4.39 -2.78 -25.21
N ALA A 140 -3.49 -3.21 -24.32
CA ALA A 140 -2.74 -4.44 -24.52
C ALA A 140 -3.54 -5.65 -24.00
N GLY A 141 -3.54 -6.76 -24.74
CA GLY A 141 -4.05 -8.04 -24.25
C GLY A 141 -3.08 -8.72 -23.29
N LEU A 142 -3.58 -9.62 -22.44
CA LEU A 142 -2.79 -10.33 -21.42
C LEU A 142 -1.53 -11.00 -22.00
N GLY A 143 -1.68 -11.70 -23.14
CA GLY A 143 -0.55 -12.36 -23.80
C GLY A 143 0.56 -11.39 -24.22
N LYS A 144 0.20 -10.18 -24.67
CA LYS A 144 1.18 -9.13 -24.99
C LYS A 144 1.90 -8.65 -23.73
N CYS A 145 1.16 -8.41 -22.64
CA CYS A 145 1.76 -8.00 -21.37
C CYS A 145 2.73 -9.06 -20.82
N ILE A 146 2.39 -10.33 -20.93
CA ILE A 146 3.25 -11.44 -20.49
C ILE A 146 4.51 -11.51 -21.35
N GLU A 147 4.36 -11.45 -22.67
CA GLU A 147 5.48 -11.48 -23.60
C GLU A 147 6.49 -10.35 -23.34
N THR A 148 6.00 -9.13 -23.14
CA THR A 148 6.86 -7.94 -23.02
C THR A 148 7.38 -7.70 -21.61
N THR A 149 6.66 -8.13 -20.58
CA THR A 149 6.84 -7.60 -19.22
C THR A 149 6.97 -8.66 -18.14
N ALA A 150 6.42 -9.87 -18.32
CA ALA A 150 6.46 -10.87 -17.26
C ALA A 150 7.91 -11.33 -17.00
N PRO A 151 8.36 -11.37 -15.73
CA PRO A 151 9.71 -11.75 -15.34
C PRO A 151 9.90 -13.28 -15.31
N ILE A 152 9.54 -13.94 -16.40
CA ILE A 152 9.67 -15.39 -16.62
C ILE A 152 10.55 -15.66 -17.85
N SER A 153 11.07 -16.87 -17.97
CA SER A 153 11.93 -17.26 -19.10
C SER A 153 11.17 -17.28 -20.42
N GLU A 154 11.88 -17.12 -21.54
CA GLU A 154 11.28 -17.21 -22.88
C GLU A 154 10.62 -18.57 -23.15
N ASN A 155 11.17 -19.66 -22.59
CA ASN A 155 10.55 -20.98 -22.70
C ASN A 155 9.20 -21.02 -21.97
N GLU A 156 9.11 -20.47 -20.76
CA GLU A 156 7.83 -20.39 -20.03
C GLU A 156 6.81 -19.53 -20.78
N LYS A 157 7.22 -18.44 -21.44
CA LYS A 157 6.32 -17.64 -22.29
C LYS A 157 5.82 -18.43 -23.51
N ILE A 158 6.68 -19.22 -24.14
CA ILE A 158 6.32 -20.08 -25.27
C ILE A 158 5.33 -21.16 -24.82
N GLU A 159 5.58 -21.82 -23.69
CA GLU A 159 4.68 -22.82 -23.12
C GLU A 159 3.31 -22.21 -22.75
N TRP A 160 3.33 -21.05 -22.09
CA TRP A 160 2.13 -20.30 -21.72
C TRP A 160 1.27 -20.00 -22.96
N ARG A 161 1.90 -19.50 -24.03
CA ARG A 161 1.23 -19.20 -25.31
C ARG A 161 0.71 -20.45 -26.00
N TYR A 162 1.49 -21.52 -26.02
CA TYR A 162 1.09 -22.78 -26.65
C TYR A 162 -0.17 -23.37 -25.99
N LEU A 163 -0.26 -23.35 -24.65
CA LEU A 163 -1.46 -23.78 -23.94
C LEU A 163 -2.64 -22.88 -24.31
N LYS A 164 -2.45 -21.56 -24.26
CA LYS A 164 -3.50 -20.57 -24.56
C LYS A 164 -4.06 -20.78 -25.96
N ASP A 165 -3.21 -20.85 -26.98
CA ASP A 165 -3.60 -21.08 -28.37
C ASP A 165 -4.35 -22.41 -28.54
N ARG A 166 -3.95 -23.45 -27.80
CA ARG A 166 -4.61 -24.77 -27.85
C ARG A 166 -6.02 -24.72 -27.29
N VAL A 167 -6.23 -24.08 -26.15
CA VAL A 167 -7.54 -24.00 -25.49
C VAL A 167 -8.44 -22.98 -26.19
N THR A 168 -7.91 -21.88 -26.73
CA THR A 168 -8.68 -20.93 -27.55
C THR A 168 -9.36 -21.63 -28.73
N ARG A 169 -8.69 -22.58 -29.39
CA ARG A 169 -9.33 -23.37 -30.47
C ARG A 169 -10.49 -24.24 -30.00
N LEU A 170 -10.56 -24.58 -28.71
CA LEU A 170 -11.65 -25.38 -28.15
C LEU A 170 -12.91 -24.54 -27.91
N TYR A 171 -12.77 -23.27 -27.52
CA TYR A 171 -13.91 -22.41 -27.21
C TYR A 171 -14.29 -21.42 -28.31
N ASP A 172 -13.34 -20.98 -29.14
CA ASP A 172 -13.59 -19.95 -30.15
C ASP A 172 -14.36 -20.50 -31.36
N PRO A 173 -15.59 -20.02 -31.64
CA PRO A 173 -16.36 -20.45 -32.80
C PRO A 173 -15.67 -20.20 -34.14
N ALA A 174 -14.80 -19.19 -34.24
CA ALA A 174 -14.03 -18.92 -35.46
C ALA A 174 -13.05 -20.05 -35.81
N HIS A 175 -12.66 -20.85 -34.81
CA HIS A 175 -11.78 -22.00 -34.96
C HIS A 175 -12.53 -23.34 -34.91
N GLY A 176 -13.87 -23.33 -34.96
CA GLY A 176 -14.71 -24.51 -34.84
C GLY A 176 -14.95 -24.98 -33.40
N GLY A 177 -14.56 -24.16 -32.42
CA GLY A 177 -14.79 -24.38 -31.00
C GLY A 177 -16.19 -23.97 -30.55
N SER A 178 -16.47 -24.17 -29.26
CA SER A 178 -17.70 -23.70 -28.62
C SER A 178 -17.42 -23.31 -27.18
N TYR A 179 -17.94 -22.16 -26.75
CA TYR A 179 -17.86 -21.71 -25.36
C TYR A 179 -18.48 -22.71 -24.37
N GLU A 180 -19.32 -23.64 -24.83
CA GLU A 180 -19.86 -24.73 -24.01
C GLU A 180 -18.78 -25.64 -23.42
N VAL A 181 -17.56 -25.62 -23.95
CA VAL A 181 -16.43 -26.36 -23.34
C VAL A 181 -16.20 -25.98 -21.87
N PHE A 182 -16.56 -24.76 -21.46
CA PHE A 182 -16.48 -24.30 -20.07
C PHE A 182 -17.56 -24.90 -19.17
N ASN A 183 -18.67 -25.40 -19.73
CA ASN A 183 -19.74 -26.09 -19.02
C ASN A 183 -19.54 -27.61 -18.94
N GLU A 184 -18.59 -28.18 -19.68
CA GLU A 184 -18.39 -29.63 -19.67
C GLU A 184 -17.92 -30.15 -18.30
N ARG A 185 -18.55 -31.25 -17.84
CA ARG A 185 -18.21 -31.90 -16.56
C ARG A 185 -17.94 -33.40 -16.74
N PRO A 186 -16.89 -33.96 -16.10
CA PRO A 186 -15.90 -33.26 -15.27
C PRO A 186 -15.05 -32.28 -16.09
N MET A 187 -14.58 -31.19 -15.45
CA MET A 187 -13.81 -30.14 -16.11
C MET A 187 -12.62 -30.74 -16.87
N ARG A 188 -12.48 -30.42 -18.16
CA ARG A 188 -11.35 -30.92 -18.97
C ARG A 188 -10.03 -30.44 -18.33
N PRO A 189 -9.00 -31.30 -18.20
CA PRO A 189 -7.72 -30.91 -17.62
C PRO A 189 -7.08 -29.70 -18.32
N GLU A 190 -7.21 -29.61 -19.64
CA GLU A 190 -6.68 -28.51 -20.43
C GLU A 190 -7.39 -27.18 -20.13
N VAL A 191 -8.71 -27.22 -19.87
CA VAL A 191 -9.50 -26.04 -19.47
C VAL A 191 -9.12 -25.62 -18.05
N ALA A 192 -8.96 -26.57 -17.13
CA ALA A 192 -8.50 -26.28 -15.78
C ALA A 192 -7.10 -25.63 -15.77
N GLU A 193 -6.17 -26.17 -16.55
CA GLU A 193 -4.82 -25.63 -16.71
C GLU A 193 -4.86 -24.21 -17.28
N TYR A 194 -5.66 -23.98 -18.34
CA TYR A 194 -5.84 -22.67 -18.95
C TYR A 194 -6.42 -21.63 -17.96
N CYS A 195 -7.51 -21.97 -17.25
CA CYS A 195 -8.12 -21.09 -16.26
C CYS A 195 -7.13 -20.73 -15.13
N ALA A 196 -6.32 -21.69 -14.68
CA ALA A 196 -5.30 -21.43 -13.68
C ALA A 196 -4.17 -20.54 -14.22
N GLN A 197 -3.76 -20.74 -15.47
CA GLN A 197 -2.67 -20.01 -16.10
C GLN A 197 -2.98 -18.53 -16.34
N ASP A 198 -4.25 -18.16 -16.52
CA ASP A 198 -4.67 -16.77 -16.75
C ASP A 198 -4.62 -15.90 -15.48
N VAL A 199 -4.56 -16.52 -14.29
CA VAL A 199 -4.43 -15.81 -13.00
C VAL A 199 -3.04 -15.91 -12.35
N THR A 200 -2.26 -16.96 -12.61
CA THR A 200 -1.00 -17.24 -11.88
C THR A 200 0.13 -16.26 -12.19
N LEU A 201 0.13 -15.63 -13.36
CA LEU A 201 1.13 -14.62 -13.75
C LEU A 201 0.72 -13.18 -13.41
N LEU A 202 -0.52 -12.94 -13.00
CA LEU A 202 -1.00 -11.62 -12.62
C LEU A 202 -0.23 -10.98 -11.44
N PRO A 203 0.19 -11.71 -10.38
CA PRO A 203 1.06 -11.15 -9.34
C PRO A 203 2.41 -10.67 -9.88
N ALA A 204 2.97 -11.38 -10.85
CA ALA A 204 4.25 -11.01 -11.46
C ALA A 204 4.10 -9.71 -12.28
N LEU A 205 3.02 -9.56 -13.04
CA LEU A 205 2.69 -8.31 -13.73
C LEU A 205 2.43 -7.16 -12.74
N TRP A 206 1.68 -7.42 -11.67
CA TRP A 206 1.45 -6.46 -10.59
C TRP A 206 2.77 -5.90 -10.03
N ASN A 207 3.72 -6.77 -9.71
CA ASN A 207 5.03 -6.38 -9.17
C ASN A 207 5.87 -5.54 -10.14
N VAL A 208 5.57 -5.55 -11.44
CA VAL A 208 6.24 -4.70 -12.43
C VAL A 208 5.54 -3.35 -12.61
N TYR A 209 4.20 -3.34 -12.62
CA TYR A 209 3.43 -2.12 -12.90
C TYR A 209 3.20 -1.26 -11.66
N GLU A 210 2.91 -1.86 -10.50
CA GLU A 210 2.58 -1.13 -9.28
C GLU A 210 3.69 -0.18 -8.82
N PRO A 211 4.98 -0.57 -8.76
CA PRO A 211 6.04 0.33 -8.33
C PRO A 211 6.23 1.54 -9.26
N LYS A 212 5.95 1.38 -10.55
CA LYS A 212 6.02 2.46 -11.55
C LYS A 212 4.91 3.48 -11.38
N LEU A 213 3.76 3.07 -10.82
CA LEU A 213 2.61 3.94 -10.57
C LEU A 213 2.72 4.71 -9.26
N ARG A 214 3.42 4.19 -8.25
CA ARG A 214 3.59 4.84 -6.94
C ARG A 214 3.97 6.33 -7.01
N PRO A 215 4.97 6.76 -7.81
CA PRO A 215 5.34 8.16 -7.89
C PRO A 215 4.38 9.02 -8.74
N LEU A 216 3.39 8.42 -9.42
CA LEU A 216 2.56 9.07 -10.43
C LEU A 216 1.14 9.32 -9.93
N ALA A 217 0.96 10.33 -9.07
CA ALA A 217 -0.33 10.75 -8.50
C ALA A 217 -1.47 10.86 -9.54
N PHE A 218 -1.23 11.58 -10.64
CA PHE A 218 -2.16 11.72 -11.75
C PHE A 218 -2.66 10.37 -12.27
N TRP A 219 -1.74 9.43 -12.55
CA TRP A 219 -2.08 8.12 -13.09
C TRP A 219 -2.83 7.26 -12.09
N ARG A 220 -2.51 7.36 -10.79
CA ARG A 220 -3.25 6.64 -9.74
C ARG A 220 -4.71 7.11 -9.65
N SER A 221 -4.93 8.42 -9.73
CA SER A 221 -6.27 9.01 -9.76
C SER A 221 -7.05 8.57 -11.00
N ASN A 222 -6.45 8.70 -12.18
CA ASN A 222 -7.07 8.30 -13.44
C ASN A 222 -7.36 6.79 -13.51
N LEU A 223 -6.49 5.95 -12.94
CA LEU A 223 -6.73 4.52 -12.83
C LEU A 223 -7.96 4.22 -11.99
N ARG A 224 -8.12 4.87 -10.84
CA ARG A 224 -9.30 4.69 -9.99
C ARG A 224 -10.56 5.06 -10.77
N SER A 225 -10.62 6.27 -11.33
CA SER A 225 -11.78 6.73 -12.09
C SER A 225 -12.09 5.81 -13.27
N ALA A 226 -11.08 5.41 -14.04
CA ALA A 226 -11.29 4.51 -15.18
C ALA A 226 -11.77 3.10 -14.77
N ILE A 227 -11.30 2.56 -13.63
CA ILE A 227 -11.78 1.28 -13.11
C ILE A 227 -13.23 1.40 -12.63
N GLU A 228 -13.57 2.47 -11.91
CA GLU A 228 -14.94 2.75 -11.46
C GLU A 228 -15.89 2.92 -12.64
N GLU A 229 -15.48 3.66 -13.68
CA GLU A 229 -16.24 3.81 -14.91
C GLU A 229 -16.41 2.48 -15.64
N ARG A 230 -15.37 1.64 -15.76
CA ARG A 230 -15.48 0.29 -16.33
C ARG A 230 -16.55 -0.54 -15.62
N ILE A 231 -16.53 -0.54 -14.28
CA ILE A 231 -17.51 -1.25 -13.47
C ILE A 231 -18.91 -0.65 -13.68
N GLN A 232 -19.09 0.66 -13.54
CA GLN A 232 -20.40 1.31 -13.72
C GLN A 232 -20.98 1.09 -15.12
N GLN A 233 -20.15 1.19 -16.17
CA GLN A 233 -20.58 0.94 -17.54
C GLN A 233 -20.98 -0.53 -17.75
N SER A 234 -20.22 -1.49 -17.20
CA SER A 234 -20.53 -2.92 -17.29
C SER A 234 -21.89 -3.29 -16.68
N GLN A 235 -22.35 -2.51 -15.71
CA GLN A 235 -23.61 -2.73 -14.98
C GLN A 235 -24.84 -2.15 -15.70
N LYS A 236 -24.65 -1.39 -16.79
CA LYS A 236 -25.79 -0.79 -17.53
C LYS A 236 -26.53 -1.84 -18.36
N GLU A 237 -27.85 -1.64 -18.52
CA GLU A 237 -28.72 -2.56 -19.27
C GLU A 237 -28.34 -2.70 -20.75
N TYR A 238 -27.72 -1.67 -21.32
CA TYR A 238 -27.29 -1.65 -22.73
C TYR A 238 -25.81 -2.01 -22.92
N TYR A 239 -25.12 -2.46 -21.88
CA TYR A 239 -23.71 -2.82 -21.98
C TYR A 239 -23.51 -4.02 -22.93
N ASP A 240 -22.54 -3.88 -23.84
CA ASP A 240 -22.04 -4.92 -24.73
C ASP A 240 -20.51 -4.91 -24.73
N GLY A 241 -19.91 -5.81 -23.94
CA GLY A 241 -18.46 -5.94 -23.82
C GLY A 241 -17.78 -6.69 -24.96
N HIS A 242 -18.51 -7.06 -26.02
CA HIS A 242 -17.95 -7.64 -27.24
C HIS A 242 -17.89 -6.64 -28.40
N HIS A 243 -18.29 -5.38 -28.17
CA HIS A 243 -18.20 -4.33 -29.18
C HIS A 243 -16.74 -4.02 -29.55
N LYS A 244 -16.48 -3.64 -30.81
CA LYS A 244 -15.11 -3.39 -31.34
C LYS A 244 -14.36 -2.27 -30.61
N ASP A 245 -15.09 -1.32 -30.06
CA ASP A 245 -14.51 -0.18 -29.34
C ASP A 245 -13.91 -0.57 -27.98
N MET A 246 -14.16 -1.81 -27.50
CA MET A 246 -13.58 -2.32 -26.26
C MET A 246 -12.05 -2.45 -26.33
N ALA A 247 -11.44 -2.36 -27.51
CA ALA A 247 -9.99 -2.32 -27.69
C ALA A 247 -9.36 -0.94 -27.42
N GLN A 248 -10.15 0.13 -27.35
CA GLN A 248 -9.64 1.48 -27.16
C GLN A 248 -9.30 1.78 -25.70
N GLY A 249 -8.24 2.55 -25.48
CA GLY A 249 -7.91 3.08 -24.16
C GLY A 249 -8.87 4.21 -23.74
N PRO A 250 -9.12 4.38 -22.43
CA PRO A 250 -10.06 5.40 -21.95
C PRO A 250 -9.51 6.84 -21.99
N TRP A 251 -8.22 7.02 -22.23
CA TRP A 251 -7.54 8.32 -22.15
C TRP A 251 -7.17 8.84 -23.54
N THR A 252 -7.91 9.83 -24.03
CA THR A 252 -7.72 10.41 -25.37
C THR A 252 -7.03 11.76 -25.37
N SER A 253 -7.05 12.51 -24.27
CA SER A 253 -6.62 13.91 -24.19
C SER A 253 -5.68 14.15 -22.99
N ILE A 254 -4.69 13.28 -22.81
CA ILE A 254 -3.87 13.22 -21.60
C ILE A 254 -3.21 14.55 -21.24
N GLU A 255 -2.76 15.35 -22.20
CA GLU A 255 -2.16 16.67 -21.92
C GLU A 255 -3.17 17.61 -21.26
N TYR A 256 -4.39 17.67 -21.82
CA TYR A 256 -5.49 18.44 -21.24
C TYR A 256 -5.92 17.89 -19.89
N ASP A 257 -6.01 16.56 -19.76
CA ASP A 257 -6.39 15.91 -18.50
C ASP A 257 -5.36 16.18 -17.38
N ILE A 258 -4.06 16.23 -17.72
CA ILE A 258 -2.98 16.61 -16.79
C ILE A 258 -3.11 18.08 -16.38
N GLU A 259 -3.35 18.98 -17.33
CA GLU A 259 -3.55 20.41 -17.05
C GLU A 259 -4.75 20.63 -16.14
N GLN A 260 -5.89 20.01 -16.46
CA GLN A 260 -7.11 20.08 -15.66
C GLN A 260 -6.89 19.50 -14.26
N TRP A 261 -6.25 18.34 -14.15
CA TRP A 261 -5.93 17.73 -12.86
C TRP A 261 -5.01 18.61 -12.03
N ASN A 262 -4.01 19.27 -12.64
CA ASN A 262 -3.14 20.21 -11.93
C ASN A 262 -3.92 21.43 -11.43
N GLU A 263 -4.82 22.00 -12.22
CA GLU A 263 -5.68 23.10 -11.79
C GLU A 263 -6.60 22.66 -10.63
N ASP A 264 -7.23 21.51 -10.74
CA ASP A 264 -8.11 20.98 -9.69
C ASP A 264 -7.35 20.71 -8.38
N VAL A 265 -6.13 20.17 -8.46
CA VAL A 265 -5.24 19.96 -7.30
C VAL A 265 -4.86 21.31 -6.67
N MET A 266 -4.57 22.32 -7.48
CA MET A 266 -4.23 23.66 -7.02
C MET A 266 -5.43 24.37 -6.39
N ASP A 267 -6.62 24.21 -6.95
CA ASP A 267 -7.86 24.79 -6.41
C ASP A 267 -8.32 24.08 -5.14
N ALA A 268 -8.21 22.75 -5.06
CA ALA A 268 -8.41 22.01 -3.82
C ALA A 268 -7.43 22.49 -2.73
N ALA A 269 -6.14 22.64 -3.08
CA ALA A 269 -5.14 23.17 -2.16
C ALA A 269 -5.44 24.62 -1.72
N ARG A 270 -6.02 25.47 -2.58
CA ARG A 270 -6.45 26.83 -2.22
C ARG A 270 -7.67 26.85 -1.32
N ASN A 271 -8.60 25.92 -1.53
CA ASN A 271 -9.85 25.82 -0.78
C ASN A 271 -9.69 25.03 0.54
N GLY A 272 -8.53 24.43 0.79
CA GLY A 272 -8.28 23.58 1.96
C GLY A 272 -8.87 22.18 1.83
N ASP A 273 -9.26 21.77 0.62
CA ASP A 273 -9.77 20.45 0.32
C ASP A 273 -8.62 19.49 -0.01
N SER A 274 -8.67 18.25 0.49
CA SER A 274 -7.71 17.22 0.09
C SER A 274 -8.08 16.68 -1.29
N TYR A 275 -7.19 16.82 -2.28
CA TYR A 275 -7.39 16.19 -3.59
C TYR A 275 -7.01 14.69 -3.53
N PRO A 276 -7.86 13.77 -4.02
CA PRO A 276 -7.55 12.34 -4.02
C PRO A 276 -6.23 12.04 -4.76
N ASP A 277 -5.42 11.11 -4.24
CA ASP A 277 -4.22 10.56 -4.91
C ASP A 277 -3.00 11.49 -5.07
N VAL A 278 -3.00 12.69 -4.49
CA VAL A 278 -1.80 13.55 -4.43
C VAL A 278 -0.82 13.05 -3.36
N ASN A 279 -1.34 12.54 -2.23
CA ASN A 279 -0.53 11.93 -1.16
C ASN A 279 -0.27 10.45 -1.47
N VAL A 280 0.99 10.00 -1.37
CA VAL A 280 1.40 8.61 -1.67
C VAL A 280 0.67 7.59 -0.80
N GLU A 281 0.24 7.98 0.40
CA GLU A 281 -0.54 7.15 1.35
C GLU A 281 -2.01 6.91 0.97
N SER A 282 -2.59 7.67 0.04
CA SER A 282 -4.05 7.71 -0.15
C SER A 282 -4.68 6.59 -0.99
N PHE A 283 -3.96 5.50 -1.25
CA PHE A 283 -4.55 4.31 -1.86
C PHE A 283 -5.57 3.59 -0.93
N ASP A 284 -5.59 3.94 0.36
CA ASP A 284 -6.23 3.14 1.41
C ASP A 284 -7.51 3.72 2.04
N SER A 285 -8.01 4.90 1.63
CA SER A 285 -9.03 5.56 2.46
C SER A 285 -10.23 6.19 1.78
N ILE A 286 -10.78 5.57 0.73
CA ILE A 286 -12.13 5.91 0.25
C ILE A 286 -13.01 4.66 0.21
N GLY A 287 -13.69 4.47 1.34
CA GLY A 287 -14.68 3.44 1.63
C GLY A 287 -15.27 3.73 2.99
N LYS A 288 -15.64 4.99 3.25
CA LYS A 288 -16.28 5.40 4.50
C LYS A 288 -17.75 4.98 4.46
N GLN A 289 -18.02 3.76 4.91
CA GLN A 289 -19.19 3.51 5.76
C GLN A 289 -18.72 2.76 7.01
N SER A 290 -19.17 3.28 8.14
CA SER A 290 -18.74 3.00 9.52
C SER A 290 -18.75 1.51 9.89
N THR A 291 -17.62 0.98 10.37
CA THR A 291 -17.49 -0.13 11.35
C THR A 291 -16.02 -0.26 11.84
N PRO A 292 -15.74 -0.91 12.98
CA PRO A 292 -14.76 -0.43 13.97
C PRO A 292 -13.29 -0.72 13.61
N CYS A 293 -12.44 0.29 13.81
CA CYS A 293 -11.00 0.29 13.51
C CYS A 293 -10.18 -0.32 14.66
N PHE A 294 -9.16 -1.11 14.33
CA PHE A 294 -8.17 -1.62 15.28
C PHE A 294 -7.32 -0.46 15.85
N PRO A 295 -7.06 -0.38 17.18
CA PRO A 295 -6.46 0.80 17.81
C PRO A 295 -5.05 1.21 17.31
N GLN A 296 -4.31 0.30 16.68
CA GLN A 296 -2.94 0.51 16.25
C GLN A 296 -2.84 1.30 14.94
N VAL A 297 -3.56 0.85 13.91
CA VAL A 297 -3.56 1.47 12.57
C VAL A 297 -4.13 2.90 12.63
N GLU A 298 -5.09 3.13 13.53
CA GLU A 298 -5.65 4.46 13.76
C GLU A 298 -4.63 5.43 14.36
N ALA A 299 -3.81 4.98 15.33
CA ALA A 299 -2.82 5.83 15.98
C ALA A 299 -1.69 6.23 15.03
N GLU A 300 -1.22 5.30 14.20
CA GLU A 300 -0.19 5.53 13.18
C GLU A 300 -0.68 6.55 12.13
N ARG A 301 -1.88 6.34 11.59
CA ARG A 301 -2.50 7.27 10.63
C ARG A 301 -2.73 8.66 11.23
N GLN A 302 -3.21 8.72 12.46
CA GLN A 302 -3.43 10.00 13.15
C GLN A 302 -2.10 10.73 13.41
N ALA A 303 -1.04 10.02 13.79
CA ALA A 303 0.25 10.64 14.03
C ALA A 303 0.86 11.23 12.76
N SER A 304 0.83 10.51 11.63
CA SER A 304 1.26 11.04 10.33
C SER A 304 0.51 12.33 9.99
N ASN A 305 -0.83 12.31 10.09
CA ASN A 305 -1.66 13.49 9.84
C ASN A 305 -1.35 14.66 10.80
N VAL A 306 -1.13 14.39 12.09
CA VAL A 306 -0.75 15.42 13.08
C VAL A 306 0.57 16.07 12.69
N ILE A 307 1.58 15.29 12.31
CA ILE A 307 2.89 15.81 11.94
C ILE A 307 2.78 16.69 10.69
N HIS A 308 2.04 16.26 9.66
CA HIS A 308 1.77 17.08 8.48
C HIS A 308 1.07 18.41 8.83
N LEU A 309 0.04 18.38 9.68
CA LEU A 309 -0.64 19.60 10.15
C LEU A 309 0.31 20.55 10.89
N LEU A 310 1.24 20.00 11.69
CA LEU A 310 2.22 20.78 12.45
C LEU A 310 3.30 21.41 11.57
N THR A 311 3.74 20.75 10.50
CA THR A 311 4.87 21.21 9.66
C THR A 311 4.44 21.94 8.40
N GLU A 312 3.36 21.49 7.74
CA GLU A 312 2.91 22.00 6.45
C GLU A 312 1.68 22.90 6.56
N GLY A 313 0.85 22.70 7.59
CA GLY A 313 -0.38 23.47 7.84
C GLY A 313 -0.16 24.97 8.06
N SER A 314 -1.24 25.73 7.89
CA SER A 314 -1.31 27.15 8.25
C SER A 314 -1.16 27.35 9.77
N PRO A 315 -0.82 28.57 10.24
CA PRO A 315 -0.70 28.84 11.68
C PRO A 315 -1.97 28.52 12.49
N ALA A 316 -3.15 28.55 11.86
CA ALA A 316 -4.42 28.17 12.48
C ALA A 316 -4.53 26.65 12.59
N GLU A 317 -4.27 25.92 11.51
CA GLU A 317 -4.28 24.45 11.50
C GLU A 317 -3.23 23.84 12.45
N GLN A 318 -2.03 24.43 12.50
CA GLN A 318 -1.00 24.07 13.49
C GLN A 318 -1.52 24.23 14.93
N LYS A 319 -2.28 25.29 15.19
CA LYS A 319 -2.85 25.56 16.51
C LYS A 319 -3.94 24.54 16.85
N ASP A 320 -4.86 24.31 15.92
CA ASP A 320 -5.98 23.39 16.09
C ASP A 320 -5.50 21.95 16.28
N ALA A 321 -4.45 21.54 15.55
CA ALA A 321 -3.81 20.25 15.72
C ALA A 321 -3.20 20.09 17.12
N LEU A 322 -2.46 21.09 17.59
CA LEU A 322 -1.94 21.07 18.96
C LEU A 322 -3.09 21.01 19.97
N GLU A 323 -4.14 21.82 19.82
CA GLU A 323 -5.27 21.86 20.74
C GLU A 323 -6.02 20.53 20.81
N THR A 324 -6.08 19.80 19.69
CA THR A 324 -6.78 18.53 19.55
C THR A 324 -5.96 17.35 20.08
N TYR A 325 -4.66 17.31 19.78
CA TYR A 325 -3.86 16.09 19.96
C TYR A 325 -2.80 16.19 21.06
N PHE A 326 -2.44 17.38 21.53
CA PHE A 326 -1.45 17.57 22.59
C PHE A 326 -2.10 17.92 23.92
N LEU A 327 -1.57 17.34 25.00
CA LEU A 327 -1.93 17.77 26.35
C LEU A 327 -1.51 19.24 26.58
N PRO A 328 -2.25 20.02 27.38
CA PRO A 328 -1.91 21.42 27.66
C PRO A 328 -0.49 21.62 28.22
N ASP A 329 0.02 20.63 28.96
CA ASP A 329 1.31 20.58 29.63
C ASP A 329 2.34 19.70 28.91
N ALA A 330 2.13 19.41 27.62
CA ALA A 330 3.01 18.56 26.82
C ALA A 330 4.45 19.08 26.72
N THR A 331 5.44 18.18 26.72
CA THR A 331 6.86 18.56 26.57
C THR A 331 7.34 18.42 25.13
N PHE A 332 8.30 19.24 24.73
CA PHE A 332 8.92 19.18 23.41
C PHE A 332 10.44 19.23 23.52
N VAL A 333 11.14 18.33 22.84
CA VAL A 333 12.60 18.28 22.78
C VAL A 333 13.03 18.25 21.32
N HIS A 334 13.80 19.23 20.92
CA HIS A 334 14.47 19.32 19.62
C HIS A 334 15.95 19.65 19.88
N PRO A 335 16.91 19.29 18.99
CA PRO A 335 18.32 19.60 19.20
C PRO A 335 18.63 21.08 19.46
N LEU A 336 17.78 21.98 18.94
CA LEU A 336 17.96 23.44 19.03
C LEU A 336 17.05 24.14 20.05
N CYS A 337 15.99 23.49 20.55
CA CYS A 337 15.05 24.12 21.48
C CYS A 337 14.30 23.08 22.32
N ARG A 338 13.74 23.53 23.45
CA ARG A 338 13.04 22.65 24.38
C ARG A 338 11.89 23.41 25.05
N VAL A 339 10.78 22.71 25.26
CA VAL A 339 9.63 23.18 26.06
C VAL A 339 9.45 22.23 27.25
N PRO A 340 9.63 22.70 28.50
CA PRO A 340 9.30 21.91 29.69
C PRO A 340 7.77 21.82 29.91
N SER A 341 7.33 20.93 30.79
CA SER A 341 5.92 20.78 31.15
C SER A 341 5.49 21.88 32.11
N PHE A 342 4.48 22.67 31.73
CA PHE A 342 3.81 23.67 32.55
C PHE A 342 2.40 23.95 32.01
N SER A 343 1.44 24.12 32.92
CA SER A 343 0.01 24.23 32.58
C SER A 343 -0.52 25.67 32.63
N HIS A 344 -0.01 26.52 33.50
CA HIS A 344 -0.49 27.91 33.66
C HIS A 344 0.67 28.85 34.01
N VAL A 345 1.02 29.73 33.07
CA VAL A 345 1.95 30.85 33.30
C VAL A 345 1.31 32.11 32.75
N SER A 346 1.07 33.11 33.60
CA SER A 346 0.51 34.40 33.18
C SER A 346 1.63 35.37 32.82
N LEU A 347 1.62 35.86 31.58
CA LEU A 347 2.57 36.87 31.10
C LEU A 347 1.88 38.24 30.89
N PRO A 348 2.56 39.36 31.19
CA PRO A 348 2.06 40.68 30.81
C PRO A 348 1.79 40.75 29.30
N LEU A 349 0.66 41.32 28.88
CA LEU A 349 0.21 41.51 27.48
C LEU A 349 -0.21 40.24 26.72
N LEU A 350 0.24 39.04 27.12
CA LEU A 350 -0.06 37.79 26.39
C LEU A 350 -1.10 36.90 27.08
N GLY A 351 -1.47 37.20 28.32
CA GLY A 351 -2.45 36.42 29.08
C GLY A 351 -1.87 35.13 29.64
N GLU A 352 -2.72 34.14 29.88
CA GLU A 352 -2.29 32.81 30.31
C GLU A 352 -1.77 31.99 29.14
N ILE A 353 -0.57 31.43 29.30
CA ILE A 353 0.06 30.51 28.35
C ILE A 353 0.42 29.19 29.04
N ASN A 354 0.56 28.15 28.23
CA ASN A 354 0.94 26.80 28.65
C ASN A 354 1.98 26.20 27.70
N SER A 355 2.49 25.00 27.99
CA SER A 355 3.49 24.34 27.13
C SER A 355 3.01 24.20 25.69
N ARG A 356 1.74 23.85 25.48
CA ARG A 356 1.14 23.71 24.15
C ARG A 356 1.23 24.99 23.33
N TRP A 357 0.99 26.15 23.94
CA TRP A 357 1.16 27.45 23.29
C TRP A 357 2.62 27.73 22.90
N ALA A 358 3.59 27.35 23.75
CA ALA A 358 5.01 27.50 23.43
C ALA A 358 5.43 26.59 22.26
N ILE A 359 4.91 25.36 22.21
CA ILE A 359 5.11 24.43 21.08
C ILE A 359 4.53 25.03 19.79
N TRP A 360 3.34 25.64 19.85
CA TRP A 360 2.75 26.34 18.71
C TRP A 360 3.66 27.45 18.17
N MET A 361 4.30 28.24 19.04
CA MET A 361 5.26 29.26 18.60
C MET A 361 6.47 28.68 17.88
N ILE A 362 6.94 27.50 18.29
CA ILE A 362 8.07 26.81 17.64
C ILE A 362 7.68 26.37 16.23
N TYR A 363 6.55 25.69 16.06
CA TYR A 363 6.09 25.26 14.74
C TYR A 363 5.77 26.42 13.80
N ARG A 364 5.20 27.51 14.32
CA ARG A 364 5.04 28.75 13.56
C ARG A 364 6.37 29.32 13.10
N TRP A 365 7.37 29.33 13.99
CA TRP A 365 8.70 29.81 13.65
C TRP A 365 9.36 28.94 12.56
N TYR A 366 9.22 27.62 12.63
CA TYR A 366 9.71 26.72 11.59
C TYR A 366 9.07 27.00 10.23
N LYS A 367 7.76 27.25 10.19
CA LYS A 367 7.04 27.64 8.97
C LYS A 367 7.50 28.99 8.43
N ILE A 368 7.82 29.96 9.30
CA ILE A 368 8.40 31.24 8.88
C ILE A 368 9.79 31.03 8.26
N LEU A 369 10.64 30.23 8.91
CA LEU A 369 12.00 29.94 8.43
C LEU A 369 12.00 29.17 7.11
N SER A 370 11.09 28.22 6.94
CA SER A 370 10.95 27.42 5.73
C SER A 370 9.48 27.36 5.30
N PRO A 371 9.00 28.35 4.52
CA PRO A 371 7.59 28.40 4.10
C PRO A 371 7.19 27.25 3.17
N ARG A 372 8.15 26.71 2.43
CA ARG A 372 8.02 25.55 1.55
C ARG A 372 8.77 24.38 2.19
N ILE A 373 8.02 23.47 2.80
CA ILE A 373 8.53 22.21 3.35
C ILE A 373 7.84 21.11 2.57
N ILE A 374 8.60 20.09 2.19
CA ILE A 374 8.07 18.84 1.66
C ILE A 374 8.42 17.78 2.70
N LEU A 375 7.39 17.15 3.26
CA LEU A 375 7.54 16.11 4.28
C LEU A 375 7.12 14.75 3.73
N ASN A 376 7.92 13.72 4.00
CA ASN A 376 7.53 12.33 3.91
C ASN A 376 7.60 11.72 5.32
N VAL A 377 6.48 11.19 5.81
CA VAL A 377 6.36 10.62 7.15
C VAL A 377 6.14 9.12 7.03
N GLU A 378 7.02 8.34 7.63
CA GLU A 378 6.92 6.89 7.71
C GLU A 378 6.71 6.50 9.17
N CYS A 379 5.54 5.96 9.51
CA CYS A 379 5.27 5.45 10.84
C CYS A 379 5.76 4.00 10.93
N ASP A 380 6.80 3.75 11.72
CA ASP A 380 7.46 2.45 11.77
C ASP A 380 6.74 1.43 12.68
N GLU A 381 6.39 1.82 13.91
CA GLU A 381 5.80 0.89 14.88
C GLU A 381 5.17 1.59 16.10
N PHE A 382 3.90 1.31 16.41
CA PHE A 382 3.27 1.70 17.69
C PHE A 382 3.38 0.60 18.76
N ASN A 383 4.10 0.87 19.85
CA ASN A 383 4.18 -0.05 20.97
C ASN A 383 3.04 0.22 21.98
N GLN A 384 2.05 -0.69 22.01
CA GLN A 384 0.87 -0.56 22.89
C GLN A 384 1.16 -0.69 24.39
N GLU A 385 2.25 -1.36 24.78
CA GLU A 385 2.62 -1.58 26.18
C GLU A 385 3.31 -0.34 26.76
N SER A 386 4.26 0.23 26.00
CA SER A 386 5.00 1.43 26.41
C SER A 386 4.30 2.73 26.06
N LYS A 387 3.27 2.70 25.19
CA LYS A 387 2.56 3.87 24.64
C LYS A 387 3.51 4.84 23.92
N ILE A 388 4.53 4.28 23.26
CA ILE A 388 5.51 5.03 22.48
C ILE A 388 5.26 4.76 21.00
N LEU A 389 5.25 5.85 20.23
CA LEU A 389 5.22 5.80 18.78
C LEU A 389 6.51 6.42 18.23
N PHE A 390 7.18 5.68 17.35
CA PHE A 390 8.30 6.20 16.57
C PHE A 390 7.85 6.52 15.16
N VAL A 391 8.28 7.67 14.67
CA VAL A 391 7.95 8.19 13.35
C VAL A 391 9.25 8.60 12.68
N ASP A 392 9.58 8.00 11.54
CA ASP A 392 10.69 8.42 10.70
C ASP A 392 10.19 9.51 9.75
N ILE A 393 10.93 10.61 9.66
CA ILE A 393 10.52 11.79 8.92
C ILE A 393 11.66 12.23 8.02
N HIS A 394 11.36 12.31 6.72
CA HIS A 394 12.22 12.91 5.71
C HIS A 394 11.64 14.26 5.31
N GLN A 395 12.43 15.30 5.51
CA GLN A 395 12.02 16.68 5.32
C GLN A 395 12.98 17.40 4.39
N ILE A 396 12.45 17.95 3.30
CA ILE A 396 13.18 18.93 2.49
C ILE A 396 12.78 20.32 2.99
N PHE A 397 13.73 21.01 3.62
CA PHE A 397 13.53 22.40 4.04
C PHE A 397 14.37 23.36 3.19
N SER A 398 13.85 24.59 3.03
CA SER A 398 14.52 25.68 2.34
C SER A 398 14.38 26.96 3.17
N LEU A 399 15.49 27.50 3.66
CA LEU A 399 15.47 28.74 4.43
C LEU A 399 15.11 29.90 3.51
N PHE A 400 14.06 30.67 3.84
CA PHE A 400 13.56 31.74 2.96
C PHE A 400 14.62 32.81 2.65
N PHE A 401 15.62 32.97 3.52
CA PHE A 401 16.70 33.96 3.39
C PHE A 401 17.98 33.38 2.77
N VAL A 402 18.05 32.09 2.46
CA VAL A 402 19.19 31.46 1.79
C VAL A 402 18.76 31.00 0.38
N PRO A 403 18.88 31.86 -0.65
CA PRO A 403 18.42 31.52 -1.98
C PRO A 403 19.18 30.31 -2.53
N PHE A 404 18.46 29.44 -3.25
CA PHE A 404 18.97 28.22 -3.89
C PHE A 404 19.49 27.12 -2.95
N TYR A 405 19.41 27.31 -1.62
CA TYR A 405 19.75 26.27 -0.66
C TYR A 405 18.50 25.44 -0.30
N LYS A 406 18.58 24.14 -0.57
CA LYS A 406 17.63 23.14 -0.12
C LYS A 406 18.39 22.05 0.59
N SER A 407 17.89 21.65 1.74
CA SER A 407 18.49 20.57 2.52
C SER A 407 17.48 19.47 2.72
N ASP A 408 17.88 18.27 2.31
CA ASP A 408 17.21 17.03 2.65
C ASP A 408 17.70 16.58 4.03
N VAL A 409 16.76 16.44 4.97
CA VAL A 409 17.04 16.12 6.37
C VAL A 409 16.16 14.97 6.84
N ARG A 410 16.79 14.02 7.52
CA ARG A 410 16.11 12.89 8.16
C ARG A 410 16.14 13.05 9.68
N LEU A 411 15.02 12.75 10.33
CA LEU A 411 14.92 12.71 11.78
C LEU A 411 13.94 11.59 12.19
N THR A 412 14.08 11.11 13.42
CA THR A 412 13.11 10.20 14.03
C THR A 412 12.42 10.92 15.19
N THR A 413 11.10 11.08 15.12
CA THR A 413 10.30 11.65 16.20
C THR A 413 9.77 10.54 17.09
N LYS A 414 10.04 10.64 18.38
CA LYS A 414 9.48 9.78 19.42
C LYS A 414 8.34 10.51 20.13
N LEU A 415 7.14 9.97 20.03
CA LEU A 415 5.94 10.47 20.70
C LEU A 415 5.60 9.55 21.88
N ASN A 416 5.51 10.11 23.09
CA ASN A 416 4.92 9.40 24.23
C ASN A 416 3.45 9.79 24.35
N LEU A 417 2.58 8.79 24.30
CA LEU A 417 1.13 8.95 24.29
C LEU A 417 0.52 8.61 25.66
N VAL A 418 -0.59 9.27 25.99
CA VAL A 418 -1.42 8.96 27.16
C VAL A 418 -2.83 8.70 26.68
N GLN A 419 -3.41 7.58 27.11
CA GLN A 419 -4.81 7.27 26.85
C GLN A 419 -5.68 7.95 27.90
N SER A 420 -6.61 8.78 27.45
CA SER A 420 -7.60 9.40 28.31
C SER A 420 -8.71 8.39 28.65
N THR A 421 -9.02 8.29 29.95
CA THR A 421 -10.07 7.38 30.46
C THR A 421 -11.49 7.84 30.09
N ASN A 422 -11.66 9.10 29.71
CA ASN A 422 -12.98 9.71 29.54
C ASN A 422 -13.53 9.54 28.12
N ASP A 423 -12.67 9.56 27.12
CA ASP A 423 -13.04 9.49 25.69
C ASP A 423 -12.29 8.40 24.93
N ASN A 424 -11.46 7.62 25.62
CA ASN A 424 -10.68 6.51 25.09
C ASN A 424 -9.72 6.90 23.95
N LYS A 425 -9.31 8.17 23.88
CA LYS A 425 -8.38 8.70 22.88
C LYS A 425 -6.95 8.79 23.40
N TYR A 426 -5.99 8.75 22.48
CA TYR A 426 -4.59 9.00 22.79
C TYR A 426 -4.25 10.49 22.60
N TYR A 427 -3.50 11.03 23.55
CA TYR A 427 -2.97 12.40 23.52
C TYR A 427 -1.46 12.37 23.61
N ILE A 428 -0.79 13.26 22.88
CA ILE A 428 0.65 13.42 22.90
C ILE A 428 1.03 14.16 24.19
N LYS A 429 1.73 13.45 25.07
CA LYS A 429 2.29 14.01 26.31
C LYS A 429 3.68 14.57 26.08
N SER A 430 4.45 13.96 25.19
CA SER A 430 5.77 14.49 24.84
C SER A 430 6.16 14.14 23.42
N GLN A 431 6.87 15.06 22.79
CA GLN A 431 7.53 14.87 21.51
C GLN A 431 9.04 15.06 21.67
N GLU A 432 9.82 14.10 21.19
CA GLU A 432 11.29 14.18 21.12
C GLU A 432 11.74 13.97 19.67
N ASP A 433 12.34 14.99 19.06
CA ASP A 433 12.86 14.91 17.70
C ASP A 433 14.35 14.55 17.72
N LEU A 434 14.67 13.37 17.20
CA LEU A 434 16.01 12.79 17.21
C LEU A 434 16.67 12.99 15.84
N TYR A 435 17.59 13.95 15.79
CA TYR A 435 18.43 14.19 14.61
C TYR A 435 19.82 13.63 14.82
N GLN A 436 20.43 13.13 13.75
CA GLN A 436 21.86 12.88 13.75
C GLN A 436 22.64 14.21 13.64
N LEU A 437 23.89 14.23 14.09
CA LEU A 437 24.68 15.47 14.13
C LEU A 437 24.91 16.08 12.74
N ASN A 438 25.11 15.23 11.73
CA ASN A 438 25.22 15.59 10.31
C ASN A 438 23.92 16.18 9.75
N GLU A 439 22.78 15.92 10.38
CA GLU A 439 21.49 16.46 9.98
C GLU A 439 21.28 17.85 10.60
N VAL A 440 21.59 18.00 11.90
CA VAL A 440 21.48 19.30 12.59
C VAL A 440 22.37 20.37 11.98
N VAL A 441 23.58 20.03 11.55
CA VAL A 441 24.52 21.02 10.95
C VAL A 441 23.97 21.64 9.66
N LYS A 442 23.11 20.91 8.93
CA LYS A 442 22.53 21.40 7.67
C LYS A 442 21.62 22.61 7.88
N PHE A 443 21.11 22.85 9.09
CA PHE A 443 20.29 24.02 9.41
C PHE A 443 21.04 25.36 9.36
N PHE A 444 22.35 25.36 9.58
CA PHE A 444 23.13 26.60 9.68
C PHE A 444 24.40 26.62 8.84
N TRP A 445 24.85 25.48 8.31
CA TRP A 445 26.06 25.39 7.49
C TRP A 445 25.86 24.52 6.23
N PRO A 446 25.59 25.14 5.08
CA PRO A 446 25.61 24.48 3.78
C PRO A 446 26.95 23.75 3.53
N GLY A 447 26.89 22.43 3.34
CA GLY A 447 28.10 21.58 3.16
C GLY A 447 28.77 21.12 4.46
N GLY A 448 28.32 21.58 5.63
CA GLY A 448 28.87 21.16 6.93
C GLY A 448 28.72 19.66 7.20
N ALA A 449 27.65 19.04 6.70
CA ALA A 449 27.42 17.59 6.80
C ALA A 449 28.56 16.78 6.18
N THR A 450 29.10 17.23 5.04
CA THR A 450 30.22 16.60 4.35
C THR A 450 31.50 16.67 5.19
N ILE A 451 31.75 17.79 5.86
CA ILE A 451 32.91 17.96 6.74
C ILE A 451 32.81 17.05 7.96
N ILE A 452 31.62 16.99 8.59
CA ILE A 452 31.37 16.07 9.70
C ILE A 452 31.58 14.62 9.27
N TRP A 453 31.11 14.24 8.08
CA TRP A 453 31.32 12.91 7.54
C TRP A 453 32.82 12.59 7.36
N PHE A 454 33.61 13.50 6.79
CA PHE A 454 35.07 13.31 6.69
C PHE A 454 35.73 13.18 8.06
N TRP A 455 35.31 13.97 9.04
CA TRP A 455 35.79 13.86 10.42
C TRP A 455 35.43 12.51 11.04
N GLN A 456 34.20 12.02 10.83
CA GLN A 456 33.76 10.69 11.30
C GLN A 456 34.60 9.57 10.69
N MET A 457 34.92 9.65 9.39
CA MET A 457 35.82 8.71 8.72
C MET A 457 37.24 8.76 9.28
N PHE A 458 37.76 9.95 9.53
CA PHE A 458 39.07 10.14 10.16
C PHE A 458 39.11 9.59 11.60
N ALA A 459 38.10 9.88 12.41
CA ALA A 459 37.97 9.34 13.76
C ALA A 459 37.87 7.80 13.75
N THR A 460 37.11 7.23 12.81
CA THR A 460 37.02 5.77 12.62
C THR A 460 38.38 5.16 12.31
N PHE A 461 39.15 5.79 11.41
CA PHE A 461 40.52 5.38 11.12
C PHE A 461 41.42 5.43 12.37
N LEU A 462 41.37 6.52 13.14
CA LEU A 462 42.13 6.63 14.40
C LEU A 462 41.71 5.56 15.42
N CYS A 463 40.42 5.23 15.52
CA CYS A 463 39.95 4.14 16.38
C CYS A 463 40.52 2.78 15.95
N ILE A 464 40.54 2.48 14.65
CA ILE A 464 41.11 1.23 14.11
C ILE A 464 42.62 1.16 14.41
N VAL A 465 43.35 2.23 14.09
CA VAL A 465 44.81 2.28 14.33
C VAL A 465 45.11 2.19 15.83
N GLY A 466 44.38 2.92 16.66
CA GLY A 466 44.51 2.88 18.12
C GLY A 466 44.24 1.48 18.68
N ALA A 467 43.18 0.81 18.19
CA ALA A 467 42.85 -0.56 18.61
C ALA A 467 43.93 -1.57 18.20
N LEU A 468 44.53 -1.42 17.01
CA LEU A 468 45.63 -2.28 16.56
C LEU A 468 46.91 -2.04 17.36
N LEU A 469 47.28 -0.78 17.60
CA LEU A 469 48.48 -0.42 18.38
C LEU A 469 48.35 -0.85 19.85
N LEU A 470 47.16 -0.73 20.43
CA LEU A 470 46.88 -1.11 21.82
C LEU A 470 46.35 -2.55 21.96
N ALA A 471 46.37 -3.36 20.90
CA ALA A 471 45.95 -4.76 20.95
C ALA A 471 46.65 -5.58 22.05
N PRO A 472 47.95 -5.40 22.35
CA PRO A 472 48.59 -6.08 23.49
C PRO A 472 47.99 -5.69 24.85
N VAL A 473 47.58 -4.42 25.00
CA VAL A 473 46.99 -3.88 26.22
C VAL A 473 45.57 -4.42 26.39
N THR A 474 44.76 -4.47 25.33
CA THR A 474 43.41 -5.04 25.38
C THR A 474 43.45 -6.55 25.66
N LEU A 475 44.43 -7.29 25.13
CA LEU A 475 44.66 -8.70 25.49
C LEU A 475 45.05 -8.88 26.97
N MET A 476 45.85 -7.96 27.53
CA MET A 476 46.17 -7.98 28.96
C MET A 476 44.92 -7.75 29.82
N PHE A 477 44.09 -6.76 29.47
CA PHE A 477 42.82 -6.50 30.17
C PHE A 477 41.84 -7.66 30.03
N GLN A 478 41.73 -8.28 28.85
CA GLN A 478 40.90 -9.47 28.65
C GLN A 478 41.36 -10.63 29.53
N ARG A 479 42.68 -10.87 29.64
CA ARG A 479 43.24 -11.90 30.53
C ARG A 479 42.96 -11.60 32.00
N HIS A 480 43.01 -10.34 32.40
CA HIS A 480 42.67 -9.92 33.77
C HIS A 480 41.16 -10.10 34.05
N SER A 481 40.30 -9.65 33.14
CA SER A 481 38.84 -9.82 33.23
C SER A 481 38.44 -11.30 33.28
N ASN A 482 39.03 -12.16 32.44
CA ASN A 482 38.81 -13.61 32.47
C ASN A 482 39.25 -14.24 33.81
N LYS A 483 40.32 -13.73 34.43
CA LYS A 483 40.73 -14.16 35.79
C LYS A 483 39.73 -13.70 36.85
N VAL A 484 39.24 -12.47 36.80
CA VAL A 484 38.26 -11.94 37.78
C VAL A 484 36.90 -12.62 37.64
N ASN A 485 36.39 -12.79 36.42
CA ASN A 485 35.10 -13.44 36.15
C ASN A 485 35.17 -14.97 36.34
N GLY A 486 36.32 -15.59 36.03
CA GLY A 486 36.56 -17.01 36.30
C GLY A 486 36.67 -17.34 37.79
N VAL A 487 37.10 -16.39 38.63
CA VAL A 487 37.09 -16.53 40.10
C VAL A 487 35.69 -16.40 40.69
N ASN A 488 34.79 -15.63 40.07
CA ASN A 488 33.39 -15.50 40.50
C ASN A 488 32.47 -16.64 39.99
N GLY A 489 32.96 -17.48 39.06
CA GLY A 489 32.18 -18.55 38.44
C GLY A 489 32.27 -19.93 39.11
N VAL A 490 33.10 -20.09 40.15
CA VAL A 490 33.28 -21.38 40.85
C VAL A 490 32.81 -21.26 42.30
N SER A 491 31.50 -21.09 42.50
CA SER A 491 30.82 -21.51 43.72
C SER A 491 29.34 -21.73 43.46
N LYS A 492 29.03 -22.79 42.73
CA LYS A 492 27.77 -23.55 42.88
C LYS A 492 28.13 -25.03 42.74
N HIS A 493 28.73 -25.57 43.80
CA HIS A 493 28.81 -27.00 44.03
C HIS A 493 27.49 -27.50 44.62
N LEU A 494 27.09 -28.68 44.14
CA LEU A 494 26.49 -29.82 44.86
C LEU A 494 25.22 -29.59 45.67
#